data_AF-A0A724WM03-F1
#
_entry.id   AF-A0A724WM03-F1
#
_cell.length_a   1.000
_cell.length_b   1.000
_cell.length_c   1.000
_cell.angle_alpha   90.00
_cell.angle_beta   90.00
_cell.angle_gamma   90.00
#
_symmetry.space_group_name_H-M   'P 1'
#
loop_
_entity.id
_entity.type
_entity.pdbx_description
1 polymer ?
#
loop_
_entity_poly.entity_id
_entity_poly.type
_entity_poly.pdbx_seq_one_letter_code
_entity_poly.pdbx_strand_id
1 'polypeptide(L)'
;MPQVLIGILGILGIVLLAHHIIMYWHAEPTDRPTLAYRIALLIACLLLISGSDHLISIFYADSLAEFGQRITYIVFIGGALGFAWYFRKKMEQAPTEMTPVGNEAGLT
;
A
#
# COMPACT_ATOMS: atom_id res chain seq x y z
N MET A 1 21.99 -0.73 17.52
CA MET A 1 22.14 -0.50 16.06
C MET A 1 20.92 -0.84 15.18
N PRO A 2 19.96 -1.74 15.52
CA PRO A 2 18.80 -1.98 14.64
C PRO A 2 17.75 -0.85 14.68
N GLN A 3 17.61 -0.16 15.82
CA GLN A 3 16.58 0.86 16.03
C GLN A 3 16.80 2.13 15.17
N VAL A 4 18.05 2.53 14.96
CA VAL A 4 18.41 3.65 14.07
C VAL A 4 18.08 3.32 12.61
N LEU A 5 18.31 2.07 12.20
CA LEU A 5 17.99 1.59 10.85
C LEU A 5 16.47 1.61 10.61
N ILE A 6 15.68 1.12 11.57
CA ILE A 6 14.20 1.17 11.53
C ILE A 6 13.72 2.62 11.44
N GLY A 7 14.31 3.53 12.22
CA GLY A 7 14.01 4.96 12.16
C GLY A 7 14.28 5.57 10.78
N ILE A 8 15.44 5.27 10.17
CA ILE A 8 15.78 5.74 8.83
C ILE A 8 14.81 5.19 7.78
N LEU A 9 14.49 3.89 7.83
CA LEU A 9 13.53 3.26 6.91
C LEU A 9 12.12 3.86 7.06
N GLY A 10 11.70 4.16 8.28
CA GLY A 10 10.43 4.85 8.55
C GLY A 10 10.38 6.23 7.90
N ILE A 11 11.43 7.05 8.06
CA ILE A 11 11.51 8.38 7.45
C ILE A 11 11.47 8.29 5.92
N LEU A 12 12.27 7.40 5.33
CA LEU A 12 12.27 7.19 3.88
C LEU A 12 10.90 6.76 3.37
N GLY A 13 10.23 5.84 4.08
CA GLY A 13 8.89 5.39 3.74
C GLY A 13 7.85 6.52 3.83
N ILE A 14 7.92 7.41 4.82
CA ILE A 14 7.03 8.57 4.95
C ILE A 14 7.25 9.55 3.78
N VAL A 15 8.51 9.82 3.41
CA VAL A 15 8.83 10.67 2.25
C VAL A 15 8.27 10.07 0.96
N LEU A 16 8.47 8.77 0.75
CA LEU A 16 7.91 8.06 -0.41
C LEU A 16 6.38 8.06 -0.43
N LEU A 17 5.75 7.94 0.74
CA LEU A 17 4.30 8.00 0.89
C LEU A 17 3.78 9.38 0.48
N ALA A 18 4.37 10.46 1.01
CA ALA A 18 4.00 11.82 0.67
C ALA A 18 4.16 12.08 -0.85
N HIS A 19 5.28 11.64 -1.43
CA HIS A 19 5.50 11.73 -2.87
C HIS A 19 4.40 11.04 -3.69
N HIS A 20 4.00 9.82 -3.31
CA HIS A 20 2.94 9.11 -4.02
C HIS A 20 1.56 9.73 -3.83
N ILE A 21 1.25 10.29 -2.65
CA ILE A 21 0.00 11.03 -2.40
C ILE A 21 -0.09 12.26 -3.31
N ILE A 22 1.00 13.01 -3.44
CA ILE A 22 1.07 14.16 -4.35
C ILE A 22 0.87 13.70 -5.80
N MET A 23 1.56 12.65 -6.24
CA MET A 23 1.34 12.11 -7.58
C MET A 23 -0.10 11.66 -7.79
N TYR A 24 -0.72 11.01 -6.81
CA TYR A 24 -2.13 10.58 -6.89
C TYR A 24 -3.09 11.75 -7.08
N TRP A 25 -2.84 12.88 -6.41
CA TRP A 25 -3.64 14.09 -6.56
C TRP A 25 -3.60 14.65 -8.00
N HIS A 26 -2.43 14.59 -8.63
CA HIS A 26 -2.20 15.10 -9.98
C HIS A 26 -2.40 14.05 -11.08
N ALA A 27 -2.66 12.79 -10.74
CA ALA A 27 -2.75 11.71 -11.71
C ALA A 27 -4.08 11.69 -12.47
N GLU A 28 -3.97 11.22 -13.70
CA GLU A 28 -5.12 10.90 -14.54
C GLU A 28 -5.94 9.76 -13.94
N PRO A 29 -7.26 9.69 -14.20
CA PRO A 29 -8.13 8.64 -13.65
C PRO A 29 -7.67 7.21 -13.93
N THR A 30 -6.97 6.98 -15.04
CA THR A 30 -6.40 5.70 -15.47
C THR A 30 -5.23 5.26 -14.60
N ASP A 31 -4.40 6.19 -14.12
CA ASP A 31 -3.22 5.92 -13.29
C ASP A 31 -3.51 5.90 -11.78
N ARG A 32 -4.62 6.52 -11.36
CA ARG A 32 -5.04 6.60 -9.96
C ARG A 32 -5.14 5.24 -9.26
N PRO A 33 -5.69 4.15 -9.85
CA PRO A 33 -5.73 2.84 -9.20
C PRO A 33 -4.34 2.30 -8.87
N THR A 34 -3.37 2.47 -9.78
CA THR A 34 -1.99 2.03 -9.60
C THR A 34 -1.31 2.81 -8.48
N LEU A 35 -1.51 4.13 -8.42
CA LEU A 35 -0.96 4.97 -7.36
C LEU A 35 -1.62 4.68 -6.01
N ALA A 36 -2.94 4.49 -5.96
CA ALA A 36 -3.66 4.12 -4.75
C ALA A 36 -3.22 2.76 -4.21
N TYR A 37 -2.98 1.78 -5.09
CA TYR A 37 -2.37 0.49 -4.73
C TYR A 37 -1.00 0.67 -4.08
N ARG A 38 -0.11 1.47 -4.68
CA ARG A 38 1.24 1.74 -4.14
C ARG A 38 1.19 2.46 -2.80
N ILE A 39 0.31 3.45 -2.64
CA ILE A 39 0.09 4.16 -1.37
C ILE A 39 -0.38 3.18 -0.29
N ALA A 40 -1.37 2.33 -0.59
CA ALA A 40 -1.89 1.35 0.35
C ALA A 40 -0.81 0.35 0.79
N LEU A 41 0.03 -0.13 -0.14
CA LEU A 41 1.17 -0.98 0.20
C LEU A 41 2.22 -0.26 1.05
N LEU A 42 2.56 1.01 0.73
CA LEU A 42 3.51 1.79 1.53
C LEU A 42 3.01 1.98 2.97
N ILE A 43 1.72 2.26 3.15
CA ILE A 43 1.09 2.35 4.47
C ILE A 43 1.19 1.00 5.19
N ALA A 44 0.83 -0.10 4.53
CA ALA A 44 0.93 -1.43 5.12
C ALA A 44 2.37 -1.77 5.54
N CYS A 45 3.37 -1.46 4.70
CA CYS A 45 4.78 -1.66 5.01
C CYS A 45 5.26 -0.80 6.20
N LEU A 46 4.89 0.48 6.23
CA LEU A 46 5.24 1.38 7.34
C LEU A 46 4.64 0.89 8.66
N LEU A 47 3.39 0.45 8.62
CA LEU A 47 2.74 -0.15 9.79
C LEU A 47 3.45 -1.45 10.20
N LEU A 48 3.70 -2.38 9.28
CA LEU A 48 4.39 -3.64 9.61
C LEU A 48 5.77 -3.41 10.24
N ILE A 49 6.54 -2.45 9.72
CA ILE A 49 7.84 -2.09 10.29
C ILE A 49 7.67 -1.50 11.70
N SER A 50 6.78 -0.52 11.86
CA SER A 50 6.58 0.18 13.14
C SER A 50 5.88 -0.66 14.21
N GLY A 51 5.06 -1.63 13.85
CA GLY A 51 4.26 -2.44 14.77
C GLY A 51 4.71 -3.89 14.90
N SER A 52 5.84 -4.27 14.30
CA SER A 52 6.37 -5.64 14.38
C SER A 52 6.50 -6.14 15.83
N ASP A 53 6.95 -5.30 16.76
CA ASP A 53 7.02 -5.63 18.21
C ASP A 53 5.62 -5.79 18.85
N HIS A 54 4.62 -5.05 18.36
CA HIS A 54 3.23 -5.14 18.80
C HIS A 54 2.52 -6.40 18.27
N LEU A 55 2.87 -6.87 17.07
CA LEU A 55 2.28 -8.06 16.46
C LEU A 55 2.74 -9.36 17.13
N ILE A 56 4.01 -9.44 17.52
CA ILE A 56 4.60 -10.62 18.16
C ILE A 56 4.05 -10.79 19.59
N SER A 57 3.74 -9.68 20.26
CA SER A 57 3.40 -9.71 21.68
C SER A 57 1.90 -9.82 21.98
N ILE A 58 0.97 -9.82 21.03
CA ILE A 58 -0.50 -9.81 21.31
C ILE A 58 -0.97 -10.82 22.38
N PHE A 59 -0.34 -11.99 22.46
CA PHE A 59 -0.64 -13.02 23.45
C PHE A 59 -0.08 -12.76 24.86
N TYR A 60 0.70 -11.69 25.02
CA TYR A 60 1.39 -11.22 26.23
C TYR A 60 1.03 -9.75 26.52
N ALA A 61 -0.22 -9.33 26.29
CA ALA A 61 -0.65 -7.98 26.66
C ALA A 61 -0.94 -7.93 28.17
N ASP A 62 -0.15 -7.18 28.92
CA ASP A 62 -0.29 -7.08 30.38
C ASP A 62 -1.44 -6.14 30.79
N SER A 63 -2.00 -5.38 29.84
CA SER A 63 -3.14 -4.48 30.08
C SER A 63 -4.14 -4.42 28.91
N LEU A 64 -5.39 -4.03 29.21
CA LEU A 64 -6.45 -3.83 28.22
C LEU A 64 -6.09 -2.75 27.19
N ALA A 65 -5.37 -1.70 27.61
CA ALA A 65 -4.95 -0.62 26.73
C ALA A 65 -3.93 -1.10 25.69
N GLU A 66 -2.95 -1.90 26.11
CA GLU A 66 -1.98 -2.50 25.19
C GLU A 66 -2.64 -3.48 24.23
N PHE A 67 -3.58 -4.29 24.72
CA PHE A 67 -4.36 -5.18 23.86
C PHE A 67 -5.15 -4.39 22.80
N GLY A 68 -5.85 -3.32 23.20
CA GLY A 68 -6.60 -2.46 22.30
C GLY A 68 -5.73 -1.79 21.24
N GLN A 69 -4.55 -1.29 21.63
CA GLN A 69 -3.57 -0.72 20.70
C GLN A 69 -3.12 -1.76 19.66
N ARG A 70 -2.78 -2.98 20.10
CA ARG A 70 -2.30 -4.05 19.21
C ARG A 70 -3.39 -4.52 18.24
N ILE A 71 -4.63 -4.69 18.70
CA ILE A 71 -5.78 -5.03 17.84
C ILE A 71 -6.04 -3.94 16.81
N THR A 72 -6.05 -2.68 17.24
CA THR A 72 -6.22 -1.53 16.34
C THR A 72 -5.17 -1.53 15.24
N TYR A 73 -3.93 -1.86 15.60
CA TYR A 73 -2.81 -1.96 14.67
C TYR A 73 -3.01 -3.06 13.62
N ILE A 74 -3.46 -4.25 14.02
CA ILE A 74 -3.81 -5.34 13.10
C ILE A 74 -4.90 -4.90 12.14
N VAL A 75 -5.96 -4.26 12.64
CA VAL A 75 -7.08 -3.81 11.82
C VAL A 75 -6.60 -2.80 10.78
N PHE A 76 -5.70 -1.87 11.14
CA PHE A 76 -5.13 -0.93 10.18
C PHE A 76 -4.24 -1.59 9.12
N ILE A 77 -3.40 -2.55 9.50
CA ILE A 77 -2.59 -3.32 8.54
C ILE A 77 -3.52 -4.09 7.58
N GLY A 78 -4.48 -4.83 8.12
CA GLY A 78 -5.44 -5.60 7.35
C GLY A 78 -6.28 -4.73 6.42
N GLY A 79 -6.72 -3.56 6.90
CA GLY A 79 -7.43 -2.56 6.11
C GLY A 79 -6.60 -2.01 4.96
N ALA A 80 -5.33 -1.67 5.21
CA ALA A 80 -4.40 -1.20 4.18
C ALA A 80 -4.14 -2.28 3.11
N LEU A 81 -3.93 -3.53 3.52
CA LEU A 81 -3.76 -4.66 2.60
C LEU A 81 -5.03 -4.97 1.82
N GLY A 82 -6.20 -4.88 2.46
CA GLY A 82 -7.50 -5.03 1.79
C GLY A 82 -7.73 -3.95 0.74
N PHE A 83 -7.37 -2.70 1.04
CA PHE A 83 -7.39 -1.60 0.07
C PHE A 83 -6.42 -1.84 -1.09
N ALA A 84 -5.21 -2.29 -0.82
CA ALA A 84 -4.25 -2.65 -1.86
C ALA A 84 -4.82 -3.76 -2.76
N TRP A 85 -5.38 -4.82 -2.18
CA TRP A 85 -5.99 -5.90 -2.94
C TRP A 85 -7.17 -5.41 -3.80
N TYR A 86 -8.02 -4.54 -3.26
CA TYR A 86 -9.13 -3.94 -4.01
C TYR A 86 -8.67 -3.17 -5.25
N PHE A 87 -7.66 -2.31 -5.12
CA PHE A 87 -7.13 -1.55 -6.26
C PHE A 87 -6.40 -2.44 -7.27
N ARG A 88 -5.69 -3.47 -6.80
CA ARG A 88 -5.09 -4.49 -7.67
C ARG A 88 -6.17 -5.18 -8.53
N LYS A 89 -7.28 -5.59 -7.92
CA LYS A 89 -8.39 -6.21 -8.64
C LYS A 89 -9.00 -5.26 -9.67
N LYS A 90 -9.12 -3.96 -9.34
CA LYS A 90 -9.57 -2.94 -10.31
C LYS A 90 -8.62 -2.78 -11.49
N MET A 91 -7.31 -2.83 -11.27
CA MET A 91 -6.32 -2.78 -12.35
C MET A 91 -6.40 -4.01 -13.26
N GLU A 92 -6.60 -5.20 -12.68
CA GLU A 92 -6.78 -6.45 -13.44
C GLU A 92 -8.07 -6.47 -14.28
N GLN A 93 -9.07 -5.67 -13.89
CA GLN A 93 -10.36 -5.54 -14.58
C GLN A 93 -10.41 -4.35 -15.56
N ALA A 94 -9.41 -3.47 -15.55
CA ALA A 94 -9.31 -2.41 -16.54
C ALA A 94 -9.00 -3.07 -17.90
N PRO A 95 -9.88 -2.94 -18.91
CA PRO A 95 -9.64 -3.54 -20.21
C PRO A 95 -8.35 -2.96 -20.77
N THR A 96 -7.50 -3.82 -21.29
CA THR A 96 -6.36 -3.45 -22.14
C THR A 96 -6.88 -2.87 -23.45
N GLU A 97 -7.47 -1.67 -23.42
CA GLU A 97 -7.72 -0.88 -24.63
C GLU A 97 -6.40 -0.26 -25.06
N MET A 98 -5.54 -1.04 -25.72
CA MET A 98 -4.55 -0.56 -26.67
C MET A 98 -3.94 -1.77 -27.39
N THR A 99 -4.68 -2.32 -28.35
CA THR A 99 -4.12 -2.84 -29.60
C THR A 99 -5.23 -3.15 -30.59
N PRO A 100 -5.49 -2.30 -31.60
CA PRO A 100 -5.72 -2.81 -32.94
C PRO A 100 -4.35 -2.87 -33.62
N VAL A 101 -3.59 -3.95 -33.40
CA VAL A 101 -2.62 -4.38 -34.43
C VAL A 101 -3.42 -5.21 -35.41
N GLY A 102 -4.08 -4.50 -36.32
CA GLY A 102 -4.75 -5.03 -37.49
C GLY A 102 -4.26 -4.22 -38.68
N ASN A 103 -3.11 -4.64 -39.17
CA ASN A 103 -2.42 -4.09 -40.33
C ASN A 103 -3.33 -4.18 -41.59
N GLU A 104 -4.05 -3.10 -41.93
CA GLU A 104 -4.67 -2.94 -43.26
C GLU A 104 -3.71 -2.23 -44.25
N ALA A 105 -2.41 -2.47 -44.12
CA ALA A 105 -1.47 -2.30 -45.21
C ALA A 105 -1.43 -3.60 -46.02
N GLY A 106 -2.32 -3.72 -47.01
CA GLY A 106 -2.19 -4.67 -48.10
C GLY A 106 -3.31 -5.70 -48.21
N LEU A 107 -4.41 -5.34 -48.87
CA LEU A 107 -5.09 -6.24 -49.81
C LEU A 107 -5.86 -5.39 -50.84
N THR A 108 -5.35 -5.50 -52.07
CA THR A 108 -5.92 -5.14 -53.39
C THR A 108 -6.20 -3.68 -53.70
#